data_AF-A0A497NDT3-F1
#
_entry.id   AF-A0A497NDT3-F1
#
_cell.length_a   1.000
_cell.length_b   1.000
_cell.length_c   1.000
_cell.angle_alpha   90.00
_cell.angle_beta   90.00
_cell.angle_gamma   90.00
#
_symmetry.space_group_name_H-M   'P 1'
#
loop_
_entity.id
_entity.type
_entity.pdbx_description
1 polymer ?
#
loop_
_entity_poly.entity_id
_entity_poly.type
_entity_poly.pdbx_seq_one_letter_code
_entity_poly.pdbx_strand_id
1 'polypeptide(L)'
;MQASGKVQLPHRVKVSRGEIHIIEERCKQCRLCIELCPKEILKESDKVNEKGYHIPEVLEEPEKGKVCVACGFCEVVCPEYSIWVENKK
;
A
#
# COMPACT_ATOMS: atom_id res chain seq x y z
N MET A 1 -12.10 -33.73 -4.45
CA MET A 1 -12.93 -32.51 -4.22
C MET A 1 -12.18 -31.33 -4.84
N GLN A 2 -12.41 -31.05 -6.13
CA GLN A 2 -11.79 -29.93 -6.84
C GLN A 2 -12.91 -28.97 -7.24
N ALA A 3 -12.86 -27.73 -6.76
CA ALA A 3 -13.71 -26.65 -7.23
C ALA A 3 -12.81 -25.47 -7.65
N SER A 4 -12.00 -25.70 -8.70
CA SER A 4 -11.27 -24.64 -9.41
C SER A 4 -12.21 -23.92 -10.37
N GLY A 5 -13.18 -23.20 -9.82
CA GLY A 5 -14.06 -22.32 -10.59
C GLY A 5 -13.35 -21.00 -10.90
N LYS A 6 -12.73 -20.89 -12.08
CA LYS A 6 -12.31 -19.59 -12.61
C LYS A 6 -13.57 -18.83 -13.04
N VAL A 7 -14.04 -17.93 -12.18
CA VAL A 7 -15.11 -16.99 -12.53
C VAL A 7 -14.58 -16.05 -13.61
N GLN A 8 -15.13 -16.12 -14.81
CA GLN A 8 -14.72 -15.31 -15.95
C GLN A 8 -15.66 -14.10 -16.05
N LEU A 9 -15.18 -12.94 -15.61
CA LEU A 9 -15.94 -11.69 -15.63
C LEU A 9 -16.04 -11.14 -17.07
N PRO A 10 -17.24 -10.82 -17.59
CA PRO A 10 -17.47 -10.44 -18.98
C PRO A 10 -17.04 -9.00 -19.36
N HIS A 11 -16.55 -8.21 -18.40
CA HIS A 11 -16.04 -6.86 -18.64
C HIS A 11 -14.63 -6.70 -18.07
N ARG A 12 -13.72 -6.13 -18.89
CA ARG A 12 -12.35 -5.80 -18.47
C ARG A 12 -12.40 -4.61 -17.51
N VAL A 13 -12.56 -4.87 -16.22
CA VAL A 13 -12.49 -3.84 -15.17
C VAL A 13 -11.07 -3.25 -15.16
N LYS A 14 -10.94 -1.95 -15.46
CA LYS A 14 -9.67 -1.22 -15.31
C LYS A 14 -9.45 -1.02 -13.81
N VAL A 15 -8.46 -1.70 -13.25
CA VAL A 15 -8.06 -1.52 -11.85
C VAL A 15 -7.32 -0.19 -11.74
N SER A 16 -7.73 0.66 -10.80
CA SER A 16 -7.04 1.92 -10.48
C SER A 16 -5.61 1.65 -10.05
N ARG A 17 -4.72 2.61 -10.30
CA ARG A 17 -3.32 2.58 -9.85
C ARG A 17 -3.03 3.82 -9.02
N GLY A 18 -2.23 3.65 -7.98
CA GLY A 18 -1.79 4.73 -7.12
C GLY A 18 -0.27 4.82 -7.00
N GLU A 19 0.22 6.00 -6.65
CA GLU A 19 1.57 6.23 -6.14
C GLU A 19 1.49 6.55 -4.65
N ILE A 20 2.32 5.89 -3.85
CA ILE A 20 2.38 6.15 -2.41
C ILE A 20 3.50 7.14 -2.15
N HIS A 21 3.20 8.18 -1.39
CA HIS A 21 4.15 9.19 -0.95
C HIS A 21 4.20 9.21 0.57
N ILE A 22 5.40 9.34 1.16
CA ILE A 22 5.63 9.30 2.61
C ILE A 22 6.43 10.54 3.03
N ILE A 23 5.92 11.29 4.02
CA ILE A 23 6.68 12.34 4.72
C ILE A 23 7.44 11.64 5.86
N GLU A 24 8.70 11.33 5.61
CA GLU A 24 9.54 10.52 6.50
C GLU A 24 9.69 11.16 7.88
N GLU A 25 9.76 12.49 7.95
CA GLU A 25 9.96 13.26 9.18
C GLU A 25 8.74 13.21 10.12
N ARG A 26 7.57 12.83 9.59
CA ARG A 26 6.32 12.69 10.35
C ARG A 26 6.05 11.26 10.78
N CYS A 27 6.65 10.27 10.13
CA CYS A 27 6.42 8.87 10.46
C CYS A 27 6.93 8.54 11.88
N LYS A 28 6.11 7.82 12.67
CA LYS A 28 6.43 7.35 14.02
C LYS A 28 6.39 5.82 14.16
N GLN A 29 6.55 5.09 13.06
CA GLN A 29 6.59 3.62 13.04
C GLN A 29 5.43 2.93 13.79
N CYS A 30 4.19 3.42 13.61
CA CYS A 30 3.01 2.78 14.22
C CYS A 30 2.56 1.50 13.48
N ARG A 31 3.09 1.24 12.28
CA ARG A 31 2.84 0.06 11.43
C ARG A 31 1.39 -0.13 10.92
N LEU A 32 0.46 0.75 11.26
CA LEU A 32 -0.95 0.68 10.80
C LEU A 32 -1.09 0.63 9.27
N CYS A 33 -0.30 1.43 8.54
CA CYS A 33 -0.35 1.42 7.07
C CYS A 33 0.15 0.10 6.47
N ILE A 34 1.08 -0.60 7.14
CA ILE A 34 1.61 -1.91 6.72
C ILE A 34 0.54 -2.98 6.95
N GLU A 35 0.00 -3.04 8.16
CA GLU A 35 -0.93 -4.09 8.58
C GLU A 35 -2.29 -4.01 7.88
N LEU A 36 -2.74 -2.80 7.54
CA LEU A 36 -4.07 -2.55 6.98
C LEU A 36 -4.08 -2.36 5.46
N CYS A 37 -2.93 -2.48 4.79
CA CYS A 37 -2.89 -2.39 3.33
C CYS A 37 -3.55 -3.64 2.72
N PRO A 38 -4.71 -3.53 2.02
CA PRO A 38 -5.40 -4.69 1.46
C PRO A 38 -4.62 -5.37 0.31
N LYS A 39 -3.55 -4.71 -0.17
CA LYS A 39 -2.68 -5.21 -1.22
C LYS A 39 -1.35 -5.73 -0.68
N GLU A 40 -1.09 -5.59 0.62
CA GLU A 40 0.12 -6.09 1.30
C GLU A 40 1.41 -5.64 0.60
N ILE A 41 1.44 -4.38 0.14
CA ILE A 41 2.56 -3.77 -0.59
C ILE A 41 3.40 -2.82 0.26
N LEU A 42 3.09 -2.66 1.54
CA LEU A 42 3.88 -1.86 2.46
C LEU A 42 4.59 -2.81 3.42
N LYS A 43 5.86 -2.58 3.69
CA LYS A 43 6.62 -3.27 4.74
C LYS A 43 7.48 -2.28 5.52
N GLU A 44 7.93 -2.72 6.69
CA GLU A 44 8.97 -2.01 7.43
C GLU A 44 10.28 -2.06 6.62
N SER A 45 10.93 -0.91 6.47
CA SER A 45 12.22 -0.81 5.79
C SER A 45 13.37 -0.73 6.79
N ASP A 46 14.58 -0.98 6.32
CA ASP A 46 15.81 -0.72 7.10
C ASP A 46 16.16 0.77 7.16
N LYS A 47 15.44 1.63 6.44
CA LYS A 47 15.66 3.08 6.44
C LYS A 47 15.04 3.71 7.69
N VAL A 48 15.87 4.49 8.38
CA VAL A 48 15.53 5.15 9.64
C VAL A 48 15.54 6.67 9.43
N ASN A 49 14.53 7.37 9.95
CA ASN A 49 14.48 8.84 9.90
C ASN A 49 15.31 9.49 11.03
N GLU A 50 15.41 10.82 11.05
CA GLU A 50 16.19 11.58 12.06
C GLU A 50 15.75 11.33 13.52
N LYS A 51 14.54 10.80 13.72
CA LYS A 51 13.97 10.51 15.05
C LYS A 51 14.20 9.06 15.50
N GLY A 52 14.84 8.24 14.67
CA GLY A 52 15.10 6.83 14.98
C GLY A 52 13.97 5.87 14.61
N TYR A 53 12.98 6.29 13.82
CA TYR A 53 11.87 5.44 13.39
C TYR A 53 12.14 4.80 12.02
N HIS A 54 11.83 3.51 11.90
CA HIS A 54 11.81 2.81 10.61
C HIS A 54 10.64 3.32 9.77
N ILE A 55 10.93 3.81 8.57
CA ILE A 55 9.90 4.27 7.64
C ILE A 55 9.39 3.09 6.81
N PRO A 56 8.11 3.08 6.40
CA PRO A 56 7.62 2.06 5.51
C PRO A 56 8.22 2.21 4.11
N GLU A 57 8.46 1.10 3.42
CA GLU A 57 8.79 1.08 2.00
C GLU A 57 7.74 0.30 1.19
N VAL A 58 7.65 0.63 -0.10
CA VAL A 58 6.68 0.04 -1.03
C VAL A 58 7.33 -1.14 -1.77
N LEU A 59 6.70 -2.31 -1.69
CA LEU A 59 7.03 -3.50 -2.45
C LEU A 59 5.91 -3.83 -3.44
N GLU A 60 6.08 -3.41 -4.68
CA GLU A 60 5.19 -3.83 -5.76
C GLU A 60 5.72 -5.07 -6.48
N GLU A 61 4.85 -6.06 -6.68
CA GLU A 61 5.07 -7.25 -7.51
C GLU A 61 3.92 -7.33 -8.54
N PRO A 62 3.97 -6.54 -9.64
CA PRO A 62 2.87 -6.40 -10.59
C PRO A 62 2.37 -7.72 -11.18
N GLU A 63 3.27 -8.67 -11.42
CA GLU A 63 3.00 -10.01 -11.93
C GLU A 63 2.19 -10.88 -10.94
N LYS A 64 2.29 -10.57 -9.64
CA LYS A 64 1.48 -11.20 -8.57
C LYS A 64 0.26 -10.37 -8.20
N GLY A 65 0.01 -9.28 -8.91
CA GLY A 65 -1.09 -8.35 -8.64
C GLY A 65 -0.93 -7.57 -7.33
N LYS A 66 0.28 -7.49 -6.78
CA LYS A 66 0.60 -6.69 -5.58
C LYS A 66 1.04 -5.29 -6.01
N VAL A 67 0.05 -4.41 -6.09
CA VAL A 67 0.20 -3.07 -6.64
C VAL A 67 -0.73 -2.12 -5.91
N CYS A 68 -0.36 -0.85 -5.79
CA CYS A 68 -1.22 0.14 -5.17
C CYS A 68 -2.44 0.39 -6.04
N VAL A 69 -3.64 0.27 -5.44
CA VAL A 69 -4.93 0.49 -6.12
C VAL A 69 -5.59 1.81 -5.75
N ALA A 70 -4.86 2.71 -5.09
CA ALA A 70 -5.36 4.00 -4.63
C ALA A 70 -6.62 3.91 -3.74
N CYS A 71 -6.65 2.93 -2.83
CA CYS A 71 -7.77 2.75 -1.90
C CYS A 71 -7.84 3.78 -0.77
N GLY A 72 -6.76 4.54 -0.52
CA GLY A 72 -6.70 5.57 0.52
C GLY A 72 -6.67 5.08 1.98
N PHE A 73 -6.73 3.76 2.23
CA PHE A 73 -6.75 3.23 3.60
C PHE A 73 -5.56 3.69 4.44
N CYS A 74 -4.35 3.66 3.89
CA CYS A 74 -3.14 4.09 4.59
C CYS A 74 -3.19 5.58 5.00
N GLU A 75 -3.87 6.43 4.24
CA GLU A 75 -4.04 7.86 4.53
C GLU A 75 -4.97 8.05 5.71
N VAL A 76 -6.09 7.32 5.71
CA VAL A 76 -7.14 7.42 6.75
C VAL A 76 -6.65 6.88 8.09
N VAL A 77 -5.87 5.79 8.09
CA VAL A 77 -5.41 5.16 9.34
C VAL A 77 -4.15 5.80 9.91
N CYS A 78 -3.46 6.68 9.18
CA CYS A 78 -2.23 7.29 9.64
C CYS A 78 -2.52 8.44 10.64
N PRO A 79 -2.17 8.29 11.94
CA PRO A 79 -2.43 9.34 12.92
C PRO A 79 -1.57 10.60 12.74
N GLU A 80 -0.47 10.49 11.98
CA GLU A 80 0.49 11.58 11.76
C GLU A 80 0.32 12.25 10.39
N TYR A 81 -0.62 11.78 9.57
CA TYR A 81 -0.78 12.21 8.18
C TYR A 81 0.55 12.20 7.41
N SER A 82 1.35 11.15 7.63
CA SER A 82 2.70 11.00 7.10
C SER A 82 2.74 10.22 5.78
N ILE A 83 1.59 9.85 5.23
CA ILE A 83 1.45 9.05 4.00
C ILE A 83 0.22 9.53 3.24
N TRP A 84 0.34 9.68 1.92
CA TRP A 84 -0.76 9.99 1.01
C TRP A 84 -0.64 9.20 -0.29
N VAL A 85 -1.74 9.11 -1.03
CA VAL A 85 -1.79 8.38 -2.30
C VAL A 85 -2.23 9.30 -3.44
N GLU A 86 -1.46 9.28 -4.52
CA GLU A 86 -1.80 9.98 -5.76
C GLU A 86 -2.34 8.99 -6.80
N ASN A 87 -3.44 9.33 -7.47
CA ASN A 87 -4.00 8.49 -8.53
C ASN A 87 -3.15 8.57 -9.80
N LYS A 88 -2.63 7.43 -10.27
CA LYS A 88 -2.01 7.32 -11.60
C LYS A 88 -3.11 7.21 -12.65
N LYS A 89 -3.26 8.24 -13.49
CA LYS A 89 -4.27 8.29 -14.57
C LYS A 89 -3.94 7.31 -15.71
#